data_AF-A0A7T6ZBX2-F1
#
_entry.id   AF-A0A7T6ZBX2-F1
#
_cell.length_a   1.000
_cell.length_b   1.000
_cell.length_c   1.000
_cell.angle_alpha   90.00
_cell.angle_beta   90.00
_cell.angle_gamma   90.00
#
_symmetry.space_group_name_H-M   'P 1'
#
loop_
_entity.id
_entity.type
_entity.pdbx_description
1 polymer ?
#
loop_
_entity_poly.entity_id
_entity_poly.type
_entity_poly.pdbx_seq_one_letter_code
_entity_poly.pdbx_strand_id
1 'polypeptide(L)'
;MSTEKSLQSIDRVMEHTSANFQNDVKFIECTKGYYYVKGWANVGVIITSQGVVVIDTNMSNKYAQNIYHAIRERTDLPIKYIIYTHGHLDHVNSTHVFKEEDTSARWLNYPLTPMLSCS
;
A
#
# COMPACT_ATOMS: atom_id res chain seq x y z
N MET A 1 13.03 -35.21 -16.18
CA MET A 1 13.78 -34.41 -15.19
C MET A 1 13.95 -32.92 -15.55
N SER A 2 14.26 -32.53 -16.80
CA SER A 2 14.41 -31.11 -17.20
C SER A 2 13.07 -30.37 -17.41
N THR A 3 12.11 -31.05 -18.04
CA THR A 3 10.78 -30.49 -18.39
C THR A 3 9.89 -30.26 -17.17
N GLU A 4 9.95 -31.13 -16.19
CA GLU A 4 9.16 -31.07 -14.95
C GLU A 4 9.55 -29.88 -14.06
N LYS A 5 10.86 -29.57 -13.95
CA LYS A 5 11.33 -28.33 -13.32
C LYS A 5 10.86 -27.09 -14.08
N SER A 6 10.82 -27.15 -15.41
CA SER A 6 10.37 -26.03 -16.24
C SER A 6 8.87 -25.77 -16.06
N LEU A 7 8.05 -26.81 -15.97
CA LEU A 7 6.62 -26.71 -15.68
C LEU A 7 6.36 -26.16 -14.27
N GLN A 8 7.06 -26.66 -13.26
CA GLN A 8 7.00 -26.11 -11.89
C GLN A 8 7.39 -24.62 -11.83
N SER A 9 8.33 -24.20 -12.69
CA SER A 9 8.73 -22.79 -12.79
C SER A 9 7.61 -21.93 -13.37
N ILE A 10 6.93 -22.42 -14.42
CA ILE A 10 5.80 -21.75 -15.05
C ILE A 10 4.63 -21.66 -14.08
N ASP A 11 4.26 -22.75 -13.42
CA ASP A 11 3.17 -22.77 -12.45
C ASP A 11 3.42 -21.78 -11.32
N ARG A 12 4.67 -21.67 -10.85
CA ARG A 12 5.07 -20.70 -9.83
C ARG A 12 4.99 -19.25 -10.31
N VAL A 13 5.37 -18.98 -11.56
CA VAL A 13 5.23 -17.65 -12.15
C VAL A 13 3.76 -17.29 -12.33
N MET A 14 2.93 -18.25 -12.77
CA MET A 14 1.49 -18.04 -12.95
C MET A 14 0.78 -17.85 -11.61
N GLU A 15 1.14 -18.60 -10.56
CA GLU A 15 0.65 -18.41 -9.20
C GLU A 15 1.08 -17.04 -8.65
N HIS A 16 2.34 -16.65 -8.86
CA HIS A 16 2.84 -15.34 -8.43
C HIS A 16 2.14 -14.19 -9.17
N THR A 17 1.90 -14.35 -10.48
CA THR A 17 1.26 -13.33 -11.33
C THR A 17 -0.23 -13.24 -11.05
N SER A 18 -0.94 -14.36 -10.90
CA SER A 18 -2.37 -14.38 -10.57
C SER A 18 -2.65 -13.85 -9.16
N ALA A 19 -1.74 -14.07 -8.20
CA ALA A 19 -1.81 -13.43 -6.89
C ALA A 19 -1.69 -11.90 -6.96
N ASN A 20 -1.06 -11.33 -7.99
CA ASN A 20 -0.98 -9.88 -8.21
C ASN A 20 -2.22 -9.30 -8.93
N PHE A 21 -3.12 -10.17 -9.40
CA PHE A 21 -4.44 -9.83 -9.96
C PHE A 21 -5.59 -10.07 -8.96
N GLN A 22 -5.29 -10.07 -7.66
CA GLN A 22 -6.30 -10.30 -6.64
C GLN A 22 -7.27 -9.11 -6.56
N ASN A 23 -8.57 -9.37 -6.76
CA ASN A 23 -9.61 -8.42 -6.35
C ASN A 23 -9.81 -8.45 -4.82
N ASP A 24 -9.42 -9.56 -4.18
CA ASP A 24 -9.58 -9.77 -2.75
C ASP A 24 -8.41 -9.14 -1.99
N VAL A 25 -8.76 -8.18 -1.12
CA VAL A 25 -7.81 -7.52 -0.25
C VAL A 25 -7.72 -8.29 1.06
N LYS A 26 -6.53 -8.84 1.36
CA LYS A 26 -6.28 -9.55 2.61
C LYS A 26 -5.41 -8.71 3.54
N PHE A 27 -6.01 -8.23 4.63
CA PHE A 27 -5.29 -7.58 5.73
C PHE A 27 -4.70 -8.65 6.64
N ILE A 28 -3.38 -8.75 6.64
CA ILE A 28 -2.62 -9.62 7.55
C ILE A 28 -2.21 -8.76 8.75
N GLU A 29 -2.75 -9.05 9.93
CA GLU A 29 -2.34 -8.36 11.15
C GLU A 29 -0.96 -8.86 11.60
N CYS A 30 0.04 -7.97 11.62
CA CYS A 30 1.39 -8.26 12.08
C CYS A 30 1.48 -8.19 13.60
N THR A 31 0.80 -7.20 14.19
CA THR A 31 0.55 -7.03 15.62
C THR A 31 -0.65 -6.11 15.79
N LYS A 32 -1.17 -5.95 17.00
CA LYS A 32 -2.41 -5.21 17.27
C LYS A 32 -2.39 -3.81 16.62
N GLY A 33 -3.24 -3.60 15.62
CA GLY A 33 -3.38 -2.32 14.91
C GLY A 33 -2.36 -2.08 13.78
N TYR A 34 -1.49 -3.05 13.48
CA TYR A 34 -0.50 -2.98 12.40
C TYR A 34 -0.82 -4.07 11.38
N TYR A 35 -1.08 -3.65 10.16
CA TYR A 35 -1.52 -4.52 9.09
C TYR A 35 -0.60 -4.42 7.88
N TYR A 36 -0.48 -5.55 7.21
CA TYR A 36 0.19 -5.72 5.94
C TYR A 36 -0.82 -6.18 4.90
N VAL A 37 -0.83 -5.54 3.74
CA VAL A 37 -1.64 -5.92 2.59
C VAL A 37 -0.72 -6.22 1.42
N LYS A 38 -0.81 -7.44 0.89
CA LYS A 38 -0.05 -7.84 -0.30
C LYS A 38 -0.63 -7.18 -1.55
N GLY A 39 0.22 -6.71 -2.45
CA GLY A 39 -0.18 -6.21 -3.77
C GLY A 39 1.02 -6.04 -4.69
N TRP A 40 0.87 -5.32 -5.81
CA TRP A 40 1.98 -4.95 -6.70
C TRP A 40 3.16 -4.36 -5.93
N ALA A 41 2.90 -3.31 -5.16
CA ALA A 41 3.65 -3.01 -3.96
C ALA A 41 2.78 -3.39 -2.76
N ASN A 42 3.45 -3.87 -1.71
CA ASN A 42 2.79 -4.10 -0.45
C ASN A 42 2.39 -2.76 0.17
N VAL A 43 1.24 -2.75 0.85
CA VAL A 43 0.74 -1.58 1.57
C VAL A 43 0.77 -1.88 3.07
N GLY A 44 1.41 -1.01 3.83
CA GLY A 44 1.35 -1.03 5.28
C GLY A 44 0.21 -0.15 5.78
N VAL A 45 -0.53 -0.60 6.80
CA VAL A 45 -1.58 0.20 7.46
C VAL A 45 -1.38 0.13 8.96
N ILE A 46 -1.29 1.30 9.60
CA ILE A 46 -1.18 1.42 11.06
C ILE A 46 -2.38 2.19 11.57
N ILE A 47 -3.20 1.57 12.40
CA ILE A 47 -4.34 2.19 13.07
C ILE A 47 -3.90 2.56 14.49
N THR A 48 -3.87 3.86 14.78
CA THR A 48 -3.53 4.41 16.10
C THR A 48 -4.78 4.96 16.78
N SER A 49 -4.65 5.55 17.98
CA SER A 49 -5.76 6.28 18.63
C SER A 49 -6.08 7.64 17.98
N GLN A 50 -5.18 8.18 17.15
CA GLN A 50 -5.32 9.53 16.59
C GLN A 50 -5.68 9.53 15.09
N GLY A 51 -5.50 8.41 14.42
CA GLY A 51 -5.60 8.34 12.96
C GLY A 51 -4.95 7.09 12.37
N VAL A 52 -5.11 6.95 11.06
CA VAL A 52 -4.51 5.90 10.25
C VAL A 52 -3.28 6.43 9.52
N VAL A 53 -2.23 5.62 9.49
CA VAL A 53 -1.05 5.82 8.65
C VAL A 53 -1.04 4.75 7.57
N VAL A 54 -0.95 5.17 6.31
CA VAL A 54 -0.79 4.30 5.15
C VAL A 54 0.65 4.39 4.66
N ILE A 55 1.30 3.25 4.44
CA ILE A 55 2.66 3.15 3.91
C ILE A 55 2.57 2.54 2.52
N ASP A 56 2.94 3.33 1.51
CA ASP A 56 2.75 3.07 0.08
C ASP A 56 1.28 2.91 -0.33
N THR A 57 1.00 3.06 -1.62
CA THR A 57 -0.38 3.29 -2.12
C THR A 57 -0.80 2.34 -3.23
N ASN A 58 0.06 1.39 -3.60
CA ASN A 58 -0.17 0.45 -4.71
C ASN A 58 -0.25 1.13 -6.09
N MET A 59 -0.05 0.33 -7.15
CA MET A 59 -0.19 0.79 -8.53
C MET A 59 -1.66 0.91 -8.96
N SER A 60 -2.53 0.00 -8.50
CA SER A 60 -3.91 -0.11 -9.01
C SER A 60 -4.88 0.70 -8.16
N ASN A 61 -5.50 1.73 -8.74
CA ASN A 61 -6.53 2.53 -8.05
C ASN A 61 -7.70 1.66 -7.56
N LYS A 62 -8.12 0.67 -8.35
CA LYS A 62 -9.19 -0.26 -7.96
C LYS A 62 -8.79 -1.08 -6.73
N TYR A 63 -7.56 -1.59 -6.71
CA TYR A 63 -7.06 -2.35 -5.56
C TYR A 63 -6.91 -1.46 -4.33
N ALA A 64 -6.38 -0.24 -4.50
CA ALA A 64 -6.29 0.78 -3.47
C ALA A 64 -7.67 1.15 -2.90
N GLN A 65 -8.73 1.21 -3.72
CA GLN A 65 -10.10 1.46 -3.25
C GLN A 65 -10.59 0.32 -2.36
N ASN A 66 -10.32 -0.93 -2.75
CA ASN A 66 -10.65 -2.08 -1.90
C ASN A 66 -9.87 -2.05 -0.58
N ILE A 67 -8.60 -1.61 -0.60
CA ILE A 67 -7.80 -1.40 0.62
C ILE A 67 -8.44 -0.31 1.48
N TYR A 68 -8.80 0.83 0.89
CA TYR A 68 -9.47 1.92 1.60
C TYR A 68 -10.77 1.45 2.27
N HIS A 69 -11.64 0.71 1.57
CA HIS A 69 -12.84 0.15 2.17
C HIS A 69 -12.53 -0.81 3.32
N ALA A 70 -11.52 -1.66 3.18
CA ALA A 70 -11.09 -2.55 4.25
C ALA A 70 -10.50 -1.79 5.46
N ILE A 71 -9.89 -0.61 5.26
CA ILE A 71 -9.54 0.31 6.37
C ILE A 71 -10.81 0.80 7.06
N ARG A 72 -11.81 1.23 6.28
CA ARG A 72 -13.08 1.78 6.80
C ARG A 72 -13.91 0.76 7.56
N GLU A 73 -13.87 -0.51 7.18
CA GLU A 73 -14.46 -1.61 7.96
C GLU A 73 -13.83 -1.79 9.35
N ARG A 74 -12.60 -1.33 9.54
CA ARG A 74 -11.84 -1.50 10.80
C ARG A 74 -11.86 -0.24 11.67
N THR A 75 -12.00 0.93 11.06
CA THR A 75 -11.97 2.20 11.78
C THR A 75 -12.58 3.35 10.97
N ASP A 76 -13.24 4.26 11.67
CA ASP A 76 -13.70 5.55 11.13
C ASP A 76 -12.67 6.68 11.34
N LEU A 77 -11.51 6.38 11.92
CA LEU A 77 -10.47 7.38 12.14
C LEU A 77 -9.92 7.93 10.82
N PRO A 78 -9.56 9.22 10.75
CA PRO A 78 -9.06 9.83 9.53
C PRO A 78 -7.71 9.23 9.11
N ILE A 79 -7.47 9.10 7.81
CA ILE A 79 -6.13 8.81 7.27
C ILE A 79 -5.29 10.10 7.39
N LYS A 80 -4.49 10.19 8.44
CA LYS A 80 -3.69 11.39 8.73
C LYS A 80 -2.41 11.43 7.92
N TYR A 81 -1.82 10.27 7.62
CA TYR A 81 -0.52 10.21 6.96
C TYR A 81 -0.48 9.16 5.85
N ILE A 82 0.15 9.54 4.74
CA ILE A 82 0.64 8.61 3.71
C ILE A 82 2.16 8.72 3.69
N ILE A 83 2.86 7.59 3.81
CA ILE A 83 4.31 7.52 3.82
C ILE A 83 4.76 6.75 2.58
N TYR A 84 5.56 7.38 1.73
CA TYR A 84 6.20 6.72 0.60
C TYR A 84 7.55 6.16 1.01
N THR A 85 7.78 4.88 0.72
CA THR A 85 9.08 4.26 0.90
C THR A 85 10.09 4.75 -0.14
N HIS A 86 9.66 4.88 -1.40
CA HIS A 86 10.45 5.42 -2.51
C HIS A 86 9.56 5.71 -3.74
N GLY A 87 10.15 6.27 -4.80
CA GLY A 87 9.44 6.93 -5.91
C GLY A 87 8.95 6.06 -7.07
N HIS A 88 8.96 4.73 -6.95
CA HIS A 88 8.41 3.90 -8.01
C HIS A 88 6.86 3.94 -8.03
N LEU A 89 6.29 3.77 -9.22
CA LEU A 89 4.85 3.96 -9.46
C LEU A 89 3.99 3.03 -8.61
N ASP A 90 4.42 1.79 -8.39
CA ASP A 90 3.74 0.84 -7.53
C ASP A 90 3.62 1.31 -6.08
N HIS A 91 4.45 2.25 -5.62
CA HIS A 91 4.39 2.80 -4.27
C HIS A 91 3.57 4.09 -4.18
N VAL A 92 3.47 4.87 -5.25
CA VAL A 92 2.94 6.25 -5.18
C VAL A 92 1.68 6.51 -6.00
N ASN A 93 1.36 5.66 -6.97
CA ASN A 93 0.37 5.96 -8.01
C ASN A 93 -1.04 6.21 -7.46
N SER A 94 -1.51 5.39 -6.53
CA SER A 94 -2.90 5.46 -6.04
C SER A 94 -3.09 6.35 -4.80
N THR A 95 -2.15 7.27 -4.54
CA THR A 95 -2.20 8.22 -3.40
C THR A 95 -3.55 8.90 -3.22
N HIS A 96 -4.16 9.36 -4.32
CA HIS A 96 -5.41 10.10 -4.29
C HIS A 96 -6.58 9.29 -3.70
N VAL A 97 -6.50 7.95 -3.73
CA VAL A 97 -7.53 7.07 -3.15
C VAL A 97 -7.57 7.16 -1.63
N PHE A 98 -6.43 7.41 -1.00
CA PHE A 98 -6.29 7.48 0.46
C PHE A 98 -6.31 8.93 0.99
N LYS A 99 -6.40 9.93 0.11
CA LYS A 99 -6.41 11.34 0.52
C LYS A 99 -7.79 11.73 1.04
N GLU A 100 -7.79 12.22 2.27
CA GLU A 100 -8.87 12.93 2.94
C GLU A 100 -8.47 14.40 3.13
N GLU A 101 -9.36 15.20 3.73
CA GLU A 101 -9.17 16.65 3.90
C GLU A 101 -7.84 17.03 4.58
N ASP A 102 -7.48 16.31 5.65
CA ASP A 102 -6.29 16.58 6.47
C ASP A 102 -5.10 15.65 6.19
N THR A 103 -5.15 14.85 5.11
CA THR A 103 -4.11 13.84 4.86
C THR A 103 -2.78 14.48 4.42
N SER A 104 -1.72 14.22 5.19
CA SER A 104 -0.35 14.60 4.84
C SER A 104 0.42 13.45 4.18
N ALA A 105 0.85 13.62 2.93
CA ALA A 105 1.72 12.67 2.24
C ALA A 105 3.21 13.06 2.37
N ARG A 106 4.08 12.11 2.72
CA ARG A 106 5.50 12.36 3.03
C ARG A 106 6.39 11.23 2.51
N TRP A 107 7.63 11.56 2.15
CA TRP A 107 8.65 10.59 1.75
C TRP A 107 9.51 10.18 2.96
N LEU A 108 9.82 8.89 3.09
CA LEU A 108 10.89 8.44 3.97
C LEU A 108 12.22 9.03 3.47
N ASN A 109 13.00 9.62 4.39
CA ASN A 109 14.33 10.22 4.15
C ASN A 109 14.41 11.54 3.36
N TYR A 110 13.31 12.25 3.10
CA TYR A 110 13.42 13.66 2.69
C TYR A 110 13.46 14.55 3.95
N PRO A 111 14.56 15.30 4.20
CA PRO A 111 14.62 16.18 5.36
C PRO A 111 13.48 17.21 5.30
N LEU A 112 12.98 17.59 6.48
CA LEU A 112 11.94 18.61 6.70
C LEU A 112 12.41 20.03 6.33
N THR A 113 13.27 20.18 5.33
CA THR A 113 13.60 21.50 4.83
C THR A 113 12.33 22.06 4.21
N PRO A 114 11.77 23.17 4.72
CA PRO A 114 10.74 23.86 3.98
C PRO A 114 11.33 24.16 2.62
N MET A 115 10.61 23.82 1.55
CA MET A 115 10.84 24.47 0.26
C MET A 115 10.60 25.95 0.50
N LEU A 116 11.65 26.66 0.91
CA LEU A 116 11.71 28.10 0.83
C LEU A 116 11.52 28.42 -0.64
N SER A 117 10.41 29.09 -0.90
CA SER A 117 10.03 29.70 -2.17
C SER A 117 11.27 30.31 -2.84
N CYS A 118 11.59 29.85 -4.04
CA CYS A 118 12.40 30.67 -4.93
C CYS A 118 11.50 31.83 -5.39
N SER A 119 11.85 33.02 -4.91
CA SER A 119 11.42 34.33 -5.41
C SER A 119 11.80 34.52 -6.88
#